data_AF-A0A0N4XD76-F1
#
_entry.id   AF-A0A0N4XD76-F1
#
_cell.length_a   1.000
_cell.length_b   1.000
_cell.length_c   1.000
_cell.angle_alpha   90.00
_cell.angle_beta   90.00
_cell.angle_gamma   90.00
#
_symmetry.space_group_name_H-M   'P 1'
#
loop_
_entity.id
_entity.type
_entity.pdbx_description
1 polymer ?
#
loop_
_entity_poly.entity_id
_entity_poly.type
_entity_poly.pdbx_seq_one_letter_code
_entity_poly.pdbx_strand_id
1 'polypeptide(L)'
;MNQRARVIDVYRQLYHLGKEYPNGKEWFHNRLKAAFLKNKDVKDPAAIEGLIARAEFVVKEVEALYSLRKYRAMKNRYYEDKM
;
A
#
# COMPACT_ATOMS: atom_id res chain seq x y z
N MET A 1 4.11 5.39 20.70
CA MET A 1 4.05 6.26 19.50
C MET A 1 2.67 6.91 19.44
N ASN A 2 2.61 8.19 19.08
CA ASN A 2 1.34 8.92 18.92
C ASN A 2 0.57 8.36 17.70
N GLN A 3 -0.74 8.10 17.84
CA GLN A 3 -1.60 7.58 16.75
C GLN A 3 -1.53 8.45 15.50
N ARG A 4 -1.51 9.78 15.67
CA ARG A 4 -1.38 10.73 14.58
C ARG A 4 -0.10 10.54 13.78
N ALA A 5 1.02 10.26 14.45
CA ALA A 5 2.29 10.02 13.79
C ALA A 5 2.23 8.74 12.94
N ARG A 6 1.68 7.65 13.50
CA ARG A 6 1.50 6.38 12.78
C ARG A 6 0.63 6.53 11.54
N VAL A 7 -0.48 7.26 11.62
CA VAL A 7 -1.35 7.54 10.45
C VAL A 7 -0.56 8.24 9.35
N ILE A 8 0.23 9.26 9.71
CA ILE A 8 1.04 10.01 8.74
C ILE A 8 2.12 9.11 8.11
N ASP A 9 2.77 8.27 8.91
CA ASP A 9 3.84 7.40 8.43
C ASP A 9 3.31 6.34 7.46
N VAL A 10 2.19 5.69 7.79
CA VAL A 10 1.56 4.71 6.90
C VAL A 10 1.05 5.38 5.61
N TYR A 11 0.51 6.60 5.70
CA TYR A 11 0.12 7.37 4.51
C TYR A 11 1.32 7.64 3.60
N ARG A 12 2.46 8.09 4.15
CA ARG A 12 3.68 8.31 3.37
C ARG A 12 4.14 7.01 2.73
N GLN A 13 4.19 5.91 3.48
CA GLN A 13 4.61 4.61 2.97
C GLN A 13 3.75 4.15 1.79
N LEU A 14 2.42 4.18 1.93
CA LEU A 14 1.49 3.86 0.84
C LEU A 14 1.65 4.81 -0.35
N TYR A 15 1.87 6.10 -0.10
CA TYR A 15 2.09 7.07 -1.17
C TYR A 15 3.39 6.77 -1.95
N HIS A 16 4.45 6.34 -1.26
CA HIS A 16 5.69 5.91 -1.91
C HIS A 16 5.50 4.64 -2.72
N LEU A 17 4.85 3.61 -2.15
CA LEU A 17 4.54 2.36 -2.84
C LEU A 17 3.63 2.57 -4.06
N GLY A 18 2.73 3.54 -4.00
CA GLY A 18 1.82 3.86 -5.10
C GLY A 18 2.48 4.45 -6.35
N LYS A 19 3.74 4.89 -6.29
CA LYS A 19 4.42 5.53 -7.45
C LYS A 19 4.59 4.60 -8.65
N GLU A 20 4.85 3.33 -8.39
CA GLU A 20 5.10 2.31 -9.42
C GLU A 20 3.90 1.37 -9.63
N TYR A 21 2.72 1.78 -9.16
CA TYR A 21 1.54 0.94 -9.21
C TYR A 21 1.14 0.67 -10.67
N PRO A 22 0.72 -0.57 -11.04
CA PRO A 22 0.46 -0.94 -12.44
C PRO A 22 -0.54 -0.03 -13.17
N ASN A 23 -1.56 0.46 -12.46
CA ASN A 23 -2.59 1.35 -13.03
C ASN A 23 -2.18 2.84 -13.05
N GLY A 24 -0.93 3.15 -12.67
CA GLY A 24 -0.39 4.49 -12.60
C GLY A 24 -0.47 5.14 -11.21
N LYS A 25 0.46 6.06 -10.98
CA LYS A 25 0.63 6.81 -9.72
C LYS A 25 -0.63 7.57 -9.33
N GLU A 26 -1.21 8.33 -10.27
CA GLU A 26 -2.36 9.18 -10.01
C GLU A 26 -3.61 8.38 -9.62
N TRP A 27 -3.83 7.25 -10.30
CA TRP A 27 -4.93 6.33 -9.99
C TRP A 27 -4.86 5.81 -8.54
N PHE A 28 -3.66 5.47 -8.07
CA PHE A 28 -3.43 4.98 -6.71
C PHE A 28 -3.53 6.11 -5.69
N HIS A 29 -2.87 7.24 -5.93
CA HIS A 29 -2.83 8.38 -5.01
C HIS A 29 -4.22 9.00 -4.79
N ASN A 30 -5.05 9.08 -5.83
CA ASN A 30 -6.42 9.56 -5.71
C ASN A 30 -7.26 8.65 -4.81
N ARG A 31 -7.12 7.32 -4.93
CA ARG A 31 -7.80 6.35 -4.07
C ARG A 31 -7.29 6.37 -2.64
N LEU A 32 -5.98 6.45 -2.47
CA LEU A 32 -5.35 6.59 -1.16
C LEU A 32 -5.89 7.82 -0.42
N LYS A 33 -5.87 8.98 -1.09
CA LYS A 33 -6.40 10.23 -0.52
C LYS A 33 -7.88 10.11 -0.18
N ALA A 34 -8.70 9.55 -1.06
CA ALA A 34 -10.13 9.36 -0.82
C ALA A 34 -10.40 8.45 0.39
N ALA A 35 -9.64 7.36 0.56
CA ALA A 35 -9.78 6.45 1.68
C ALA A 35 -9.44 7.10 3.03
N PHE A 36 -8.38 7.92 3.08
CA PHE A 36 -8.01 8.65 4.31
C PHE A 36 -9.00 9.79 4.60
N LEU A 37 -9.45 10.53 3.58
CA LEU A 37 -10.46 11.58 3.74
C LEU A 37 -11.80 11.04 4.25
N LYS A 38 -12.22 9.85 3.81
CA LYS A 38 -13.45 9.20 4.29
C LYS A 38 -13.44 8.95 5.81
N ASN A 39 -12.26 8.75 6.40
CA ASN A 39 -12.10 8.43 7.82
C ASN A 39 -11.59 9.62 8.65
N LYS A 40 -11.55 10.84 8.11
CA LYS A 40 -10.95 12.02 8.76
C LYS A 40 -11.61 12.42 10.09
N ASP A 41 -12.91 12.12 10.24
CA ASP A 41 -13.72 12.53 11.39
C ASP A 41 -13.80 11.46 12.48
N VAL A 42 -13.10 10.33 12.31
CA VAL A 42 -13.02 9.26 13.31
C VAL A 42 -12.18 9.75 14.50
N LYS A 43 -12.79 9.78 15.69
CA LYS A 43 -12.16 10.27 16.93
C LYS A 43 -11.92 9.17 17.96
N ASP A 44 -12.56 8.02 17.80
CA ASP A 44 -12.41 6.90 18.73
C ASP A 44 -11.00 6.27 18.58
N PRO A 45 -10.19 6.21 19.65
CA PRO A 45 -8.84 5.66 19.59
C PRO A 45 -8.79 4.20 19.13
N ALA A 46 -9.78 3.37 19.51
CA ALA A 46 -9.81 1.96 19.13
C ALA A 46 -10.11 1.79 17.63
N ALA A 47 -11.07 2.56 17.10
CA ALA A 47 -11.35 2.61 15.67
C ALA A 47 -10.14 3.08 14.86
N ILE A 48 -9.40 4.09 15.35
CA ILE A 48 -8.17 4.59 14.69
C ILE A 48 -7.12 3.47 14.62
N GLU A 49 -6.89 2.73 15.70
CA GLU A 49 -5.97 1.59 15.69
C GLU A 49 -6.38 0.52 14.67
N GLY A 50 -7.65 0.17 14.60
CA GLY A 50 -8.16 -0.79 13.62
C GLY A 50 -7.94 -0.32 12.16
N LEU A 51 -8.12 0.97 11.90
CA LEU A 51 -7.86 1.56 10.58
C LEU A 51 -6.37 1.59 10.23
N ILE A 52 -5.50 1.89 11.21
CA ILE A 52 -4.05 1.81 11.03
C ILE A 52 -3.63 0.38 10.70
N ALA A 53 -4.10 -0.61 11.47
CA ALA A 53 -3.79 -2.02 11.23
C ALA A 53 -4.24 -2.47 9.83
N ARG A 54 -5.42 -2.02 9.39
CA ARG A 54 -5.90 -2.25 8.02
C ARG A 54 -4.98 -1.62 6.98
N ALA A 55 -4.52 -0.39 7.21
CA ALA A 55 -3.62 0.28 6.28
C ALA A 55 -2.25 -0.41 6.21
N GLU A 56 -1.69 -0.84 7.34
CA GLU A 56 -0.46 -1.65 7.43
C GLU A 56 -0.61 -3.00 6.70
N PHE A 57 -1.79 -3.63 6.78
CA PHE A 57 -2.08 -4.84 6.00
C PHE A 57 -2.03 -4.56 4.49
N VAL A 58 -2.63 -3.46 4.03
CA VAL A 58 -2.60 -3.07 2.61
C VAL A 58 -1.18 -2.78 2.12
N VAL A 59 -0.31 -2.21 2.96
CA VAL A 59 1.12 -2.05 2.63
C VAL A 59 1.74 -3.40 2.25
N LYS A 60 1.55 -4.42 3.10
CA LYS A 60 2.10 -5.78 2.87
C LYS A 60 1.56 -6.41 1.60
N GLU A 61 0.27 -6.24 1.31
CA GLU A 61 -0.35 -6.73 0.07
C GLU A 61 0.29 -6.11 -1.17
N VAL A 62 0.55 -4.79 -1.15
CA VAL A 62 1.19 -4.09 -2.26
C VAL A 62 2.66 -4.52 -2.43
N GLU A 63 3.39 -4.71 -1.33
CA GLU A 63 4.76 -5.23 -1.35
C GLU A 63 4.83 -6.67 -1.88
N ALA A 64 3.89 -7.53 -1.48
CA ALA A 64 3.76 -8.89 -1.99
C ALA A 64 3.47 -8.91 -3.49
N LEU A 65 2.59 -8.01 -3.96
CA LEU A 65 2.30 -7.85 -5.39
C LEU A 65 3.57 -7.49 -6.18
N TYR A 66 4.38 -6.56 -5.68
CA TYR A 66 5.65 -6.20 -6.32
C TYR A 66 6.66 -7.35 -6.31
N SER A 67 6.73 -8.10 -5.21
CA SER A 67 7.58 -9.28 -5.08
C SER A 67 7.18 -10.37 -6.08
N LEU A 68 5.87 -10.61 -6.23
CA LEU A 68 5.33 -11.56 -7.20
C LEU A 68 5.61 -11.14 -8.64
N ARG A 69 5.47 -9.84 -8.97
CA ARG A 69 5.82 -9.32 -10.29
C ARG A 69 7.29 -9.55 -10.60
N LYS A 70 8.19 -9.27 -9.65
CA LYS A 70 9.63 -9.51 -9.78
C LYS A 70 9.94 -11.00 -9.99
N TYR A 71 9.31 -11.87 -9.20
CA TYR A 71 9.47 -13.31 -9.33
C TYR A 71 9.02 -13.81 -10.71
N ARG A 72 7.84 -13.39 -11.20
CA ARG A 72 7.34 -13.76 -12.53
C ARG A 72 8.32 -13.34 -13.63
N ALA A 73 8.80 -12.10 -13.60
CA ALA A 73 9.78 -11.62 -14.58
C ALA A 73 11.10 -12.42 -14.54
N MET A 74 11.57 -12.78 -13.34
CA MET A 74 12.77 -13.61 -13.18
C MET A 74 12.54 -15.02 -13.71
N LYS A 75 11.43 -15.66 -13.35
CA LYS A 75 11.08 -17.01 -13.81
C LYS A 75 11.04 -17.09 -15.33
N ASN A 76 10.40 -16.12 -15.98
CA ASN A 76 10.33 -16.07 -17.43
C ASN A 76 11.72 -16.03 -18.07
N ARG A 77 12.60 -15.13 -17.61
CA ARG A 77 13.96 -14.98 -18.15
C ARG A 77 14.83 -16.23 -18.02
N TYR A 78 14.73 -16.99 -16.93
CA TYR A 78 15.62 -18.12 -16.67
C TYR A 78 15.05 -19.48 -17.13
N TYR A 79 13.74 -19.59 -17.32
CA TYR A 79 13.09 -20.88 -17.58
C TYR A 79 12.26 -20.92 -18.87
N GLU A 80 11.90 -19.81 -19.52
CA GLU A 80 11.21 -19.85 -20.84
C GLU A 80 12.17 -20.20 -21.98
N ASP A 81 13.47 -19.88 -21.88
CA ASP A 81 14.50 -20.23 -22.89
C ASP A 81 14.88 -21.73 -22.92
N LYS A 82 14.32 -22.54 -22.01
CA LYS A 82 14.63 -23.99 -21.85
C LYS A 82 13.46 -24.92 -22.16
N MET A 83 12.38 -24.40 -22.73
CA MET A 83 11.20 -25.15 -23.21
C MET A 83 11.04 -24.93 -24.70
#